data_AF-A0A965XVV5-F1
#
_entry.id   AF-A0A965XVV5-F1
#
_cell.length_a   1.000
_cell.length_b   1.000
_cell.length_c   1.000
_cell.angle_alpha   90.00
_cell.angle_beta   90.00
_cell.angle_gamma   90.00
#
_symmetry.space_group_name_H-M   'P 1'
#
loop_
_entity.id
_entity.type
_entity.pdbx_description
1 polymer ?
#
loop_
_entity_poly.entity_id
_entity_poly.type
_entity_poly.pdbx_seq_one_letter_code
_entity_poly.pdbx_strand_id
1 'polypeptide(L)'
;MSIPTRLCCLLLVLAITAKVQLHAQNISKVSKENLEMVYFGKRYSYLVPHVVQTHLNAMKFHQSLWDYKYDKTYVILTDFEDSGHGGAIVTPFNLVILGIEPYSFAFSIIPSNERFQWLFNHELTHVVMADKANSKDQMFRRLFKGKVLRNQEQPISALWSYLTIPRWYSPRWYHEGIATFMETWMSGGLGRAMGPYDEMYFRAIVNQKEPLYTLVGLETEGTTIDFQVGANSYLYGSRFVTYLAYQYGIDKLKELFNRTENSKAFYANQFLQTYHKPVKQAWEEWREWEYKFQQKNLESIGQYPVTQFNPITKKPLGNVSRLHYDSQRKVVYAAINHPGIVSQVVQIDQKTGKIKKLSTVDSPQLYYTTHIAFDPKGNRLFITENNSKYRNLVQIDIETGKKKVVNQMTRTGDIAFNPKDNSIWGVQNDNGYSILVRIPEPYDKVIPIYSAPFGKAIFDLDISPSGDSLLATLSGVAGEQSLVMVNLHD
;
A
#
# COMPACT_ATOMS: atom_id res chain seq x y z
N MET A 1 41.44 -15.68 -47.70
CA MET A 1 41.47 -16.92 -46.89
C MET A 1 40.04 -17.33 -46.64
N SER A 2 39.53 -18.31 -47.40
CA SER A 2 38.20 -18.87 -47.21
C SER A 2 38.20 -19.75 -45.97
N ILE A 3 37.31 -19.46 -45.03
CA ILE A 3 37.06 -20.38 -43.92
C ILE A 3 36.49 -21.66 -44.53
N PRO A 4 37.13 -22.83 -44.35
CA PRO A 4 36.65 -24.06 -44.97
C PRO A 4 35.24 -24.37 -44.44
N THR A 5 34.33 -24.74 -45.33
CA THR A 5 32.90 -24.99 -45.05
C THR A 5 32.70 -25.97 -43.88
N ARG A 6 33.65 -26.89 -43.70
CA ARG A 6 33.69 -27.83 -42.57
C ARG A 6 33.88 -27.15 -41.21
N LEU A 7 34.67 -26.07 -41.14
CA LEU A 7 34.87 -25.30 -39.91
C LEU A 7 33.63 -24.47 -39.55
N CYS A 8 32.92 -23.93 -40.55
CA CYS A 8 31.61 -23.32 -40.34
C CYS A 8 30.58 -24.33 -39.83
N CYS A 9 30.50 -25.53 -40.42
CA CYS A 9 29.61 -26.57 -39.92
C CYS A 9 29.98 -27.03 -38.50
N LEU A 10 31.27 -27.15 -38.19
CA LEU A 10 31.73 -27.52 -36.85
C LEU A 10 31.39 -26.44 -35.81
N LEU A 11 31.57 -25.16 -36.13
CA LEU A 11 31.20 -24.03 -35.28
C LEU A 11 29.69 -23.90 -35.10
N LEU A 12 28.90 -24.18 -36.14
CA LEU A 12 27.44 -24.21 -36.06
C LEU A 12 26.97 -25.36 -35.16
N VAL A 13 27.56 -26.55 -35.28
CA VAL A 13 27.26 -27.70 -34.43
C VAL A 13 27.71 -27.44 -32.98
N LEU A 14 28.86 -26.79 -32.76
CA LEU A 14 29.30 -26.32 -31.43
C LEU A 14 28.37 -25.26 -30.85
N ALA A 15 27.83 -24.35 -31.66
CA ALA A 15 26.85 -23.36 -31.22
C ALA A 15 25.47 -23.97 -30.90
N ILE A 16 25.07 -25.04 -31.61
CA ILE A 16 23.82 -25.78 -31.38
C ILE A 16 23.95 -26.75 -30.19
N THR A 17 25.16 -27.27 -29.92
CA THR A 17 25.43 -28.20 -28.79
C THR A 17 25.90 -27.49 -27.53
N ALA A 18 26.33 -26.23 -27.62
CA ALA A 18 26.53 -25.35 -26.47
C ALA A 18 25.17 -25.13 -25.80
N LYS A 19 24.87 -25.96 -24.81
CA LYS A 19 23.82 -25.68 -23.82
C LYS A 19 24.22 -24.41 -23.09
N VAL A 20 23.90 -23.26 -23.65
CA VAL A 20 23.79 -22.03 -22.87
C VAL A 20 22.70 -22.35 -21.85
N GLN A 21 23.10 -22.61 -20.61
CA GLN A 21 22.16 -22.59 -19.50
C GLN A 21 21.65 -21.15 -19.41
N LEU A 22 20.59 -20.85 -20.16
CA LEU A 22 19.73 -19.73 -19.86
C LEU A 22 19.23 -19.97 -18.44
N HIS A 23 19.79 -19.23 -17.50
CA HIS A 23 19.31 -19.20 -16.12
C HIS A 23 17.98 -18.44 -16.13
N ALA A 24 16.94 -19.08 -16.66
CA ALA A 24 15.59 -18.58 -16.54
C ALA A 24 15.20 -18.65 -15.06
N GLN A 25 14.52 -17.61 -14.56
CA GLN A 25 13.97 -17.66 -13.22
C GLN A 25 12.97 -18.80 -13.15
N ASN A 26 13.21 -19.77 -12.26
CA ASN A 26 12.32 -20.91 -12.10
C ASN A 26 10.97 -20.43 -11.56
N ILE A 27 9.91 -20.57 -12.35
CA ILE A 27 8.54 -20.31 -11.91
C ILE A 27 8.05 -21.58 -11.21
N SER A 28 7.65 -21.43 -9.96
CA SER A 28 7.10 -22.52 -9.15
C SER A 28 5.60 -22.35 -9.00
N LYS A 29 4.92 -23.47 -8.79
CA LYS A 29 3.46 -23.52 -8.64
C LYS A 29 3.09 -24.42 -7.47
N VAL A 30 2.08 -23.98 -6.71
CA VAL A 30 1.39 -24.81 -5.73
C VAL A 30 -0.10 -24.77 -6.00
N SER A 31 -0.74 -25.94 -5.94
CA SER A 31 -2.18 -26.08 -6.05
C SER A 31 -2.71 -26.80 -4.81
N LYS A 32 -3.75 -26.24 -4.21
CA LYS A 32 -4.46 -26.84 -3.08
C LYS A 32 -5.92 -26.44 -3.15
N GLU A 33 -6.82 -27.41 -3.21
CA GLU A 33 -8.24 -27.17 -3.48
C GLU A 33 -8.42 -26.29 -4.74
N ASN A 34 -9.15 -25.19 -4.64
CA ASN A 34 -9.43 -24.27 -5.73
C ASN A 34 -8.42 -23.10 -5.79
N LEU A 35 -7.32 -23.17 -5.05
CA LEU A 35 -6.19 -22.24 -5.13
C LEU A 35 -5.17 -22.73 -6.15
N GLU A 36 -4.74 -21.83 -7.03
CA GLU A 36 -3.55 -22.01 -7.88
C GLU A 36 -2.58 -20.85 -7.70
N MET A 37 -1.49 -21.09 -6.98
CA MET A 37 -0.52 -20.07 -6.63
C MET A 37 0.77 -20.21 -7.45
N VAL A 38 1.23 -19.09 -8.00
CA VAL A 38 2.48 -18.98 -8.76
C VAL A 38 3.45 -18.07 -8.01
N TYR A 39 4.70 -18.47 -7.95
CA TYR A 39 5.78 -17.72 -7.31
C TYR A 39 7.12 -17.96 -7.99
N PHE A 40 8.09 -17.07 -7.77
CA PHE A 40 9.35 -17.02 -8.51
C PHE A 40 10.54 -17.44 -7.65
N GLY A 41 11.23 -18.49 -8.08
CA GLY A 41 12.42 -19.02 -7.42
C GLY A 41 12.14 -19.76 -6.10
N LYS A 42 13.21 -20.10 -5.38
CA LYS A 42 13.14 -20.81 -4.08
C LYS A 42 13.18 -19.88 -2.86
N ARG A 43 13.48 -18.60 -3.07
CA ARG A 43 13.87 -17.63 -2.02
C ARG A 43 12.81 -17.48 -0.92
N TYR A 44 11.55 -17.36 -1.32
CA TYR A 44 10.39 -17.22 -0.43
C TYR A 44 9.47 -18.46 -0.42
N SER A 45 9.99 -19.63 -0.80
CA SER A 45 9.23 -20.89 -0.69
C SER A 45 8.83 -21.23 0.75
N TYR A 46 9.55 -20.67 1.74
CA TYR A 46 9.23 -20.85 3.16
C TYR A 46 7.88 -20.21 3.55
N LEU A 47 7.41 -19.19 2.81
CA LEU A 47 6.11 -18.54 3.05
C LEU A 47 4.93 -19.33 2.48
N VAL A 48 5.18 -20.20 1.51
CA VAL A 48 4.14 -20.86 0.71
C VAL A 48 3.11 -21.60 1.58
N PRO A 49 3.49 -22.43 2.57
CA PRO A 49 2.51 -23.10 3.42
C PRO A 49 1.61 -22.12 4.18
N HIS A 50 2.18 -21.03 4.70
CA HIS A 50 1.46 -20.00 5.45
C HIS A 50 0.49 -19.23 4.55
N VAL A 51 0.95 -18.72 3.40
CA VAL A 51 0.13 -18.00 2.40
C VAL A 51 -1.05 -18.86 1.94
N VAL A 52 -0.79 -20.14 1.63
CA VAL A 52 -1.83 -21.09 1.22
C VAL A 52 -2.87 -21.25 2.34
N GLN A 53 -2.42 -21.39 3.59
CA GLN A 53 -3.34 -21.57 4.71
C GLN A 53 -4.15 -20.31 5.00
N THR A 54 -3.55 -19.12 4.93
CA THR A 54 -4.27 -17.85 5.11
C THR A 54 -5.34 -17.65 4.03
N HIS A 55 -5.04 -18.02 2.77
CA HIS A 55 -6.03 -18.01 1.68
C HIS A 55 -7.21 -18.92 1.98
N LEU A 56 -6.95 -20.18 2.36
CA LEU A 56 -8.01 -21.15 2.65
C LEU A 56 -8.87 -20.73 3.85
N ASN A 57 -8.26 -20.14 4.88
CA ASN A 57 -8.99 -19.65 6.05
C ASN A 57 -9.95 -18.51 5.65
N ALA A 58 -9.46 -17.52 4.91
CA ALA A 58 -10.28 -16.41 4.43
C ALA A 58 -11.38 -16.90 3.48
N MET A 59 -11.08 -17.84 2.57
CA MET A 59 -12.11 -18.42 1.69
C MET A 59 -13.15 -19.22 2.44
N LYS A 60 -12.78 -20.06 3.40
CA LYS A 60 -13.73 -20.80 4.23
C LYS A 60 -14.70 -19.87 4.94
N PHE A 61 -14.21 -18.76 5.47
CA PHE A 61 -15.05 -17.73 6.08
C PHE A 61 -16.05 -17.14 5.07
N HIS A 62 -15.58 -16.73 3.89
CA HIS A 62 -16.45 -16.19 2.85
C HIS A 62 -17.47 -17.20 2.30
N GLN A 63 -17.08 -18.47 2.14
CA GLN A 63 -18.00 -19.54 1.74
C GLN A 63 -19.15 -19.67 2.73
N SER A 64 -18.83 -19.65 4.03
CA SER A 64 -19.84 -19.72 5.10
C SER A 64 -20.70 -18.47 5.19
N LEU A 65 -20.12 -17.28 5.08
CA LEU A 65 -20.84 -16.02 5.29
C LEU A 65 -21.74 -15.66 4.09
N TRP A 66 -21.29 -15.95 2.88
CA TRP A 66 -21.91 -15.48 1.64
C TRP A 66 -22.59 -16.57 0.81
N ASP A 67 -22.48 -17.84 1.22
CA ASP A 67 -22.84 -19.03 0.41
C ASP A 67 -22.17 -18.95 -0.97
N TYR A 68 -20.86 -18.73 -0.95
CA TYR A 68 -20.06 -18.54 -2.16
C TYR A 68 -19.40 -19.86 -2.55
N LYS A 69 -19.64 -20.31 -3.79
CA LYS A 69 -18.92 -21.43 -4.41
C LYS A 69 -18.04 -20.88 -5.51
N TYR A 70 -16.73 -21.05 -5.37
CA TYR A 70 -15.74 -20.52 -6.30
C TYR A 70 -15.08 -21.66 -7.07
N ASP A 71 -14.81 -21.46 -8.36
CA ASP A 71 -14.18 -22.47 -9.21
C ASP A 71 -12.68 -22.54 -8.98
N LYS A 72 -11.98 -21.44 -9.28
CA LYS A 72 -10.53 -21.33 -9.08
C LYS A 72 -10.13 -19.88 -8.83
N THR A 73 -9.23 -19.68 -7.88
CA THR A 73 -8.57 -18.40 -7.61
C THR A 73 -7.07 -18.56 -7.87
N TYR A 74 -6.55 -17.72 -8.76
CA TYR A 74 -5.12 -17.64 -9.03
C TYR A 74 -4.48 -16.66 -8.05
N VAL A 75 -3.31 -16.99 -7.52
CA VAL A 75 -2.52 -16.10 -6.67
C VAL A 75 -1.12 -15.94 -7.25
N ILE A 76 -0.64 -14.72 -7.39
CA ILE A 76 0.75 -14.44 -7.77
C ILE A 76 1.45 -13.81 -6.57
N LEU A 77 2.52 -14.44 -6.09
CA LEU A 77 3.40 -13.89 -5.05
C LEU A 77 4.64 -13.26 -5.70
N THR A 78 4.94 -12.00 -5.33
CA THR A 78 6.09 -11.25 -5.87
C THR A 78 6.97 -10.65 -4.77
N ASP A 79 8.26 -10.52 -5.09
CA ASP A 79 9.29 -9.84 -4.29
C ASP A 79 9.97 -8.76 -5.15
N PHE A 80 9.17 -8.02 -5.94
CA PHE A 80 9.69 -7.06 -6.93
C PHE A 80 9.62 -5.61 -6.47
N GLU A 81 9.01 -5.37 -5.31
CA GLU A 81 8.78 -4.07 -4.69
C GLU A 81 9.38 -4.08 -3.29
N ASP A 82 9.73 -2.91 -2.74
CA ASP A 82 10.31 -2.82 -1.39
C ASP A 82 9.25 -2.57 -0.31
N SER A 83 7.98 -2.67 -0.67
CA SER A 83 6.83 -2.52 0.22
C SER A 83 5.76 -3.54 -0.17
N GLY A 84 5.05 -4.05 0.83
CA GLY A 84 3.91 -4.93 0.62
C GLY A 84 2.79 -4.24 -0.17
N HIS A 85 2.09 -5.02 -0.98
CA HIS A 85 0.91 -4.58 -1.71
C HIS A 85 -0.01 -5.76 -2.01
N GLY A 86 -1.26 -5.47 -2.35
CA GLY A 86 -2.28 -6.43 -2.72
C GLY A 86 -3.15 -5.87 -3.83
N GLY A 87 -3.69 -6.76 -4.66
CA GLY A 87 -4.73 -6.38 -5.61
C GLY A 87 -5.47 -7.60 -6.15
N ALA A 88 -6.77 -7.44 -6.36
CA ALA A 88 -7.64 -8.44 -6.95
C ALA A 88 -8.25 -7.98 -8.27
N ILE A 89 -8.36 -8.91 -9.21
CA ILE A 89 -9.19 -8.78 -10.40
C ILE A 89 -10.05 -10.03 -10.55
N VAL A 90 -11.27 -9.87 -11.03
CA VAL A 90 -12.20 -10.99 -11.23
C VAL A 90 -12.49 -11.29 -12.69
N THR A 91 -11.84 -10.62 -13.64
CA THR A 91 -12.07 -10.83 -15.07
C THR A 91 -10.75 -10.86 -15.84
N PRO A 92 -10.54 -11.85 -16.73
CA PRO A 92 -11.45 -12.96 -17.07
C PRO A 92 -11.48 -14.08 -16.01
N PHE A 93 -10.52 -14.12 -15.08
CA PHE A 93 -10.42 -15.08 -13.99
C PHE A 93 -10.27 -14.38 -12.65
N ASN A 94 -10.54 -15.09 -11.55
CA ASN A 94 -10.24 -14.58 -10.21
C ASN A 94 -8.73 -14.66 -10.00
N LEU A 95 -8.09 -13.50 -9.86
CA LEU A 95 -6.65 -13.37 -9.68
C LEU A 95 -6.38 -12.40 -8.54
N VAL A 96 -5.51 -12.80 -7.62
CA VAL A 96 -4.96 -11.97 -6.55
C VAL A 96 -3.44 -11.86 -6.75
N ILE A 97 -2.89 -10.66 -6.66
CA ILE A 97 -1.46 -10.40 -6.71
C ILE A 97 -1.03 -9.86 -5.36
N LEU A 98 0.01 -10.45 -4.76
CA LEU A 98 0.50 -10.10 -3.43
C LEU A 98 2.00 -9.84 -3.47
N GLY A 99 2.42 -8.66 -3.01
CA GLY A 99 3.81 -8.36 -2.69
C GLY A 99 4.18 -8.88 -1.30
N ILE A 100 5.28 -9.60 -1.18
CA ILE A 100 5.63 -10.30 0.07
C ILE A 100 6.28 -9.39 1.12
N GLU A 101 6.66 -8.16 0.80
CA GLU A 101 7.39 -7.27 1.71
C GLU A 101 6.52 -6.62 2.80
N PRO A 102 7.10 -6.12 3.90
CA PRO A 102 6.38 -5.31 4.89
C PRO A 102 5.70 -4.08 4.31
N TYR A 103 4.52 -3.77 4.87
CA TYR A 103 3.83 -2.53 4.54
C TYR A 103 4.56 -1.33 5.08
N SER A 104 4.32 -0.20 4.42
CA SER A 104 4.65 1.09 5.01
C SER A 104 3.70 1.38 6.16
N PHE A 105 4.26 1.66 7.33
CA PHE A 105 3.52 2.16 8.50
C PHE A 105 3.44 3.69 8.53
N ALA A 106 3.86 4.37 7.45
CA ALA A 106 3.75 5.82 7.34
C ALA A 106 2.29 6.26 7.59
N PHE A 107 2.11 7.24 8.47
CA PHE A 107 0.82 7.74 8.92
C PHE A 107 -0.11 6.70 9.61
N SER A 108 0.38 5.50 9.93
CA SER A 108 -0.38 4.44 10.64
C SER A 108 -1.75 4.14 10.03
N ILE A 109 -1.87 4.24 8.69
CA ILE A 109 -3.13 3.98 7.98
C ILE A 109 -3.51 2.50 8.09
N ILE A 110 -2.52 1.61 8.16
CA ILE A 110 -2.70 0.17 8.27
C ILE A 110 -2.26 -0.26 9.68
N PRO A 111 -3.14 -0.84 10.52
CA PRO A 111 -2.74 -1.41 11.80
C PRO A 111 -1.79 -2.58 11.58
N SER A 112 -0.90 -2.85 12.54
CA SER A 112 0.08 -3.93 12.42
C SER A 112 -0.54 -5.31 12.62
N ASN A 113 -1.20 -5.82 11.59
CA ASN A 113 -1.76 -7.15 11.56
C ASN A 113 -0.85 -8.13 10.79
N GLU A 114 -1.07 -9.43 10.97
CA GLU A 114 -0.46 -10.44 10.10
C GLU A 114 -0.81 -10.14 8.63
N ARG A 115 0.24 -9.97 7.81
CA ARG A 115 0.18 -9.42 6.46
C ARG A 115 -0.72 -10.20 5.53
N PHE A 116 -0.57 -11.52 5.47
CA PHE A 116 -1.27 -12.33 4.49
C PHE A 116 -2.73 -12.56 4.89
N GLN A 117 -3.03 -12.71 6.17
CA GLN A 117 -4.38 -12.69 6.70
C GLN A 117 -5.07 -11.39 6.32
N TRP A 118 -4.46 -10.24 6.62
CA TRP A 118 -5.01 -8.93 6.31
C TRP A 118 -5.29 -8.77 4.80
N LEU A 119 -4.30 -9.08 3.97
CA LEU A 119 -4.40 -9.07 2.51
C LEU A 119 -5.53 -9.95 2.00
N PHE A 120 -5.59 -11.21 2.42
CA PHE A 120 -6.60 -12.12 1.91
C PHE A 120 -8.00 -11.74 2.40
N ASN A 121 -8.14 -11.22 3.62
CA ASN A 121 -9.43 -10.71 4.09
C ASN A 121 -9.92 -9.53 3.21
N HIS A 122 -9.03 -8.65 2.76
CA HIS A 122 -9.36 -7.55 1.84
C HIS A 122 -9.59 -8.03 0.40
N GLU A 123 -8.56 -8.62 -0.23
CA GLU A 123 -8.55 -8.95 -1.65
C GLU A 123 -9.54 -10.05 -2.02
N LEU A 124 -9.77 -11.02 -1.14
CA LEU A 124 -10.76 -12.05 -1.42
C LEU A 124 -12.19 -11.56 -1.18
N THR A 125 -12.39 -10.48 -0.41
CA THR A 125 -13.68 -9.79 -0.39
C THR A 125 -13.99 -9.24 -1.78
N HIS A 126 -13.03 -8.60 -2.45
CA HIS A 126 -13.22 -8.15 -3.85
C HIS A 126 -13.60 -9.31 -4.77
N VAL A 127 -12.90 -10.44 -4.65
CA VAL A 127 -13.22 -11.65 -5.43
C VAL A 127 -14.66 -12.09 -5.19
N VAL A 128 -15.07 -12.26 -3.93
CA VAL A 128 -16.40 -12.77 -3.58
C VAL A 128 -17.50 -11.79 -3.99
N MET A 129 -17.33 -10.50 -3.72
CA MET A 129 -18.35 -9.48 -3.99
C MET A 129 -18.57 -9.24 -5.49
N ALA A 130 -17.53 -9.44 -6.31
CA ALA A 130 -17.63 -9.22 -7.75
C ALA A 130 -17.86 -10.51 -8.56
N ASP A 131 -17.36 -11.66 -8.13
CA ASP A 131 -17.48 -12.92 -8.88
C ASP A 131 -18.75 -13.72 -8.57
N LYS A 132 -19.30 -13.63 -7.35
CA LYS A 132 -20.52 -14.38 -6.99
C LYS A 132 -21.64 -14.04 -7.98
N ALA A 133 -22.19 -15.09 -8.60
CA ALA A 133 -23.13 -14.99 -9.71
C ALA A 133 -24.48 -15.64 -9.37
N ASN A 134 -25.55 -15.08 -9.90
CA ASN A 134 -26.85 -15.74 -9.92
C ASN A 134 -27.08 -16.51 -11.24
N SER A 135 -28.24 -17.14 -11.39
CA SER A 135 -28.58 -17.97 -12.56
C SER A 135 -28.53 -17.20 -13.89
N LYS A 136 -28.84 -15.90 -13.89
CA LYS A 136 -28.76 -15.06 -15.10
C LYS A 136 -27.31 -14.78 -15.48
N ASP A 137 -26.49 -14.39 -14.50
CA ASP A 137 -25.06 -14.14 -14.71
C ASP A 137 -24.38 -15.43 -15.21
N GLN A 138 -24.75 -16.59 -14.65
CA GLN A 138 -24.26 -17.91 -15.09
C GLN A 138 -24.72 -18.30 -16.50
N MET A 139 -25.96 -17.96 -16.89
CA MET A 139 -26.43 -18.18 -18.26
C MET A 139 -25.56 -17.44 -19.27
N PHE A 140 -25.23 -16.17 -19.01
CA PHE A 140 -24.33 -15.41 -19.88
C PHE A 140 -22.88 -15.93 -19.84
N ARG A 141 -22.38 -16.33 -18.68
CA ARG A 141 -21.05 -16.98 -18.57
C ARG A 141 -20.99 -18.26 -19.41
N ARG A 142 -22.05 -19.07 -19.46
CA ARG A 142 -22.11 -20.27 -20.33
C ARG A 142 -22.15 -19.89 -21.81
N LEU A 143 -22.97 -18.90 -22.17
CA LEU A 143 -23.10 -18.42 -23.55
C LEU A 143 -21.76 -17.89 -24.10
N PHE A 144 -21.04 -17.10 -23.30
CA PHE A 144 -19.76 -16.50 -23.68
C PHE A 144 -18.53 -17.35 -23.31
N LYS A 145 -18.74 -18.56 -22.76
CA LYS A 145 -17.69 -19.47 -22.29
C LYS A 145 -16.76 -18.86 -21.24
N GLY A 146 -17.27 -17.97 -20.39
CA GLY A 146 -16.53 -17.35 -19.29
C GLY A 146 -17.01 -15.93 -18.99
N LYS A 147 -16.24 -15.23 -18.16
CA LYS A 147 -16.41 -13.80 -17.90
C LYS A 147 -15.78 -13.02 -19.04
N VAL A 148 -16.51 -12.07 -19.62
CA VAL A 148 -16.00 -11.27 -20.74
C VAL A 148 -15.11 -10.16 -20.19
N LEU A 149 -13.90 -10.03 -20.73
CA LEU A 149 -13.01 -8.91 -20.42
C LEU A 149 -13.42 -7.68 -21.23
N ARG A 150 -13.47 -6.51 -20.57
CA ARG A 150 -13.68 -5.24 -21.27
C ARG A 150 -12.44 -4.89 -22.12
N ASN A 151 -12.63 -4.74 -23.41
CA ASN A 151 -11.63 -4.20 -24.33
C ASN A 151 -11.97 -2.75 -24.67
N GLN A 152 -11.00 -1.84 -24.50
CA GLN A 152 -11.16 -0.41 -24.81
C GLN A 152 -11.34 -0.15 -26.31
N GLU A 153 -10.73 -0.98 -27.16
CA GLU A 153 -10.87 -0.91 -28.63
C GLU A 153 -12.24 -1.37 -29.11
N GLN A 154 -12.98 -2.09 -28.25
CA GLN A 154 -14.31 -2.63 -28.56
C GLN A 154 -15.28 -2.28 -27.43
N PRO A 155 -15.79 -1.03 -27.36
CA PRO A 155 -16.58 -0.55 -26.22
C PRO A 155 -17.82 -1.41 -25.91
N ILE A 156 -18.42 -2.05 -26.91
CA ILE A 156 -19.57 -2.95 -26.73
C ILE A 156 -19.25 -4.17 -25.84
N SER A 157 -17.96 -4.55 -25.73
CA SER A 157 -17.51 -5.58 -24.78
C SER A 157 -17.84 -5.25 -23.32
N ALA A 158 -18.00 -3.97 -22.98
CA ALA A 158 -18.44 -3.56 -21.65
C ALA A 158 -19.86 -4.05 -21.33
N LEU A 159 -20.76 -4.06 -22.32
CA LEU A 159 -22.11 -4.60 -22.15
C LEU A 159 -22.06 -6.11 -21.88
N TRP A 160 -21.30 -6.85 -22.70
CA TRP A 160 -21.15 -8.30 -22.54
C TRP A 160 -20.48 -8.68 -21.22
N SER A 161 -19.46 -7.92 -20.81
CA SER A 161 -18.81 -8.05 -19.50
C SER A 161 -19.80 -7.81 -18.37
N TYR A 162 -20.57 -6.71 -18.42
CA TYR A 162 -21.59 -6.40 -17.41
C TYR A 162 -22.64 -7.52 -17.24
N LEU A 163 -23.03 -8.20 -18.32
CA LEU A 163 -23.95 -9.34 -18.24
C LEU A 163 -23.36 -10.57 -17.52
N THR A 164 -22.03 -10.70 -17.48
CA THR A 164 -21.34 -11.83 -16.82
C THR A 164 -20.87 -11.52 -15.40
N ILE A 165 -20.58 -10.25 -15.10
CA ILE A 165 -20.02 -9.77 -13.83
C ILE A 165 -20.53 -8.36 -13.47
N PRO A 166 -21.85 -8.19 -13.26
CA PRO A 166 -22.42 -6.86 -13.11
C PRO A 166 -21.86 -6.09 -11.90
N ARG A 167 -21.52 -6.79 -10.82
CA ARG A 167 -21.00 -6.16 -9.59
C ARG A 167 -19.63 -5.53 -9.76
N TRP A 168 -18.81 -6.00 -10.71
CA TRP A 168 -17.51 -5.39 -11.04
C TRP A 168 -17.61 -3.93 -11.53
N TYR A 169 -18.80 -3.51 -11.96
CA TYR A 169 -19.07 -2.16 -12.45
C TYR A 169 -19.68 -1.24 -11.39
N SER A 170 -19.57 -1.61 -10.11
CA SER A 170 -19.98 -0.72 -9.00
C SER A 170 -18.89 0.34 -8.75
N PRO A 171 -19.22 1.49 -8.15
CA PRO A 171 -18.24 2.53 -7.83
C PRO A 171 -17.12 2.02 -6.93
N ARG A 172 -15.95 2.67 -6.96
CA ARG A 172 -14.78 2.20 -6.22
C ARG A 172 -15.02 2.20 -4.70
N TRP A 173 -15.74 3.21 -4.17
CA TRP A 173 -16.10 3.24 -2.74
C TRP A 173 -16.90 2.00 -2.31
N TYR A 174 -17.74 1.45 -3.20
CA TYR A 174 -18.58 0.28 -2.90
C TYR A 174 -17.71 -0.95 -2.69
N HIS A 175 -16.70 -1.13 -3.54
CA HIS A 175 -15.75 -2.24 -3.46
C HIS A 175 -14.78 -2.08 -2.29
N GLU A 176 -14.07 -0.96 -2.21
CA GLU A 176 -13.07 -0.76 -1.16
C GLU A 176 -13.72 -0.64 0.23
N GLY A 177 -14.93 -0.08 0.31
CA GLY A 177 -15.65 0.07 1.57
C GLY A 177 -16.02 -1.27 2.20
N ILE A 178 -16.62 -2.19 1.43
CA ILE A 178 -16.92 -3.53 1.96
C ILE A 178 -15.65 -4.35 2.23
N ALA A 179 -14.63 -4.23 1.38
CA ALA A 179 -13.35 -4.93 1.61
C ALA A 179 -12.67 -4.48 2.90
N THR A 180 -12.63 -3.17 3.16
CA THR A 180 -12.06 -2.59 4.40
C THR A 180 -12.89 -2.94 5.64
N PHE A 181 -14.22 -2.99 5.50
CA PHE A 181 -15.11 -3.45 6.56
C PHE A 181 -14.90 -4.94 6.89
N MET A 182 -14.84 -5.80 5.86
CA MET A 182 -14.61 -7.24 6.02
C MET A 182 -13.23 -7.54 6.59
N GLU A 183 -12.19 -6.83 6.15
CA GLU A 183 -10.85 -6.88 6.75
C GLU A 183 -10.90 -6.71 8.26
N THR A 184 -11.59 -5.66 8.73
CA THR A 184 -11.71 -5.32 10.15
C THR A 184 -12.53 -6.39 10.88
N TRP A 185 -13.65 -6.81 10.31
CA TRP A 185 -14.53 -7.79 10.94
C TRP A 185 -13.89 -9.17 11.05
N MET A 186 -13.26 -9.65 9.97
CA MET A 186 -12.57 -10.95 9.93
C MET A 186 -11.32 -10.98 10.82
N SER A 187 -10.81 -9.82 11.22
CA SER A 187 -9.67 -9.67 12.12
C SER A 187 -10.09 -9.37 13.57
N GLY A 188 -11.36 -9.65 13.93
CA GLY A 188 -11.85 -9.48 15.31
C GLY A 188 -12.00 -8.02 15.76
N GLY A 189 -12.13 -7.08 14.82
CA GLY A 189 -12.22 -5.65 15.08
C GLY A 189 -10.91 -4.89 14.87
N LEU A 190 -9.78 -5.58 14.66
CA LEU A 190 -8.49 -4.96 14.35
C LEU A 190 -8.36 -4.71 12.85
N GLY A 191 -8.66 -3.50 12.40
CA GLY A 191 -8.55 -3.14 10.99
C GLY A 191 -8.84 -1.66 10.73
N ARG A 192 -8.69 -1.25 9.48
CA ARG A 192 -8.76 0.17 9.08
C ARG A 192 -10.10 0.84 9.40
N ALA A 193 -11.21 0.11 9.40
CA ALA A 193 -12.53 0.68 9.67
C ALA A 193 -12.69 1.22 11.10
N MET A 194 -11.80 0.84 12.03
CA MET A 194 -11.74 1.34 13.40
C MET A 194 -10.40 2.03 13.70
N GLY A 195 -9.64 2.41 12.66
CA GLY A 195 -8.31 2.98 12.80
C GLY A 195 -8.33 4.45 13.25
N PRO A 196 -7.33 4.90 14.05
CA PRO A 196 -7.25 6.29 14.51
C PRO A 196 -7.04 7.28 13.36
N TYR A 197 -6.44 6.82 12.25
CA TYR A 197 -6.23 7.64 11.06
C TYR A 197 -7.53 8.06 10.39
N ASP A 198 -8.46 7.11 10.19
CA ASP A 198 -9.77 7.36 9.59
C ASP A 198 -10.58 8.37 10.43
N GLU A 199 -10.60 8.17 11.74
CA GLU A 199 -11.25 9.07 12.69
C GLU A 199 -10.61 10.47 12.69
N MET A 200 -9.28 10.56 12.63
CA MET A 200 -8.57 11.83 12.48
C MET A 200 -8.95 12.54 11.17
N TYR A 201 -9.02 11.81 10.06
CA TYR A 201 -9.31 12.35 8.73
C TYR A 201 -10.68 13.04 8.69
N PHE A 202 -11.75 12.35 9.10
CA PHE A 202 -13.09 12.93 9.13
C PHE A 202 -13.21 14.08 10.13
N ARG A 203 -12.61 13.94 11.32
CA ARG A 203 -12.56 15.03 12.31
C ARG A 203 -11.86 16.27 11.78
N ALA A 204 -10.76 16.10 11.04
CA ALA A 204 -10.01 17.21 10.46
C ALA A 204 -10.81 17.97 9.40
N ILE A 205 -11.56 17.27 8.55
CA ILE A 205 -12.47 17.89 7.56
C ILE A 205 -13.51 18.76 8.27
N VAL A 206 -14.21 18.20 9.26
CA VAL A 206 -15.25 18.92 10.01
C VAL A 206 -14.68 20.10 10.79
N ASN A 207 -13.51 19.92 11.43
CA ASN A 207 -12.83 21.00 12.15
C ASN A 207 -12.43 22.17 11.25
N GLN A 208 -12.00 21.88 10.02
CA GLN A 208 -11.65 22.90 9.02
C GLN A 208 -12.88 23.49 8.31
N LYS A 209 -14.08 23.02 8.64
CA LYS A 209 -15.34 23.40 7.98
C LYS A 209 -15.34 23.13 6.48
N GLU A 210 -14.57 22.12 6.06
CA GLU A 210 -14.55 21.65 4.68
C GLU A 210 -15.75 20.73 4.44
N PRO A 211 -16.36 20.75 3.25
CA PRO A 211 -17.50 19.90 2.96
C PRO A 211 -17.07 18.44 2.77
N LEU A 212 -17.73 17.52 3.47
CA LEU A 212 -17.68 16.09 3.14
C LEU A 212 -18.18 15.86 1.71
N TYR A 213 -17.50 15.01 0.94
CA TYR A 213 -17.90 14.74 -0.45
C TYR A 213 -19.32 14.16 -0.54
N THR A 214 -20.08 14.63 -1.54
CA THR A 214 -21.32 13.96 -1.98
C THR A 214 -20.99 12.64 -2.68
N LEU A 215 -21.99 11.76 -2.84
CA LEU A 215 -21.80 10.49 -3.55
C LEU A 215 -21.19 10.67 -4.95
N VAL A 216 -21.65 11.68 -5.70
CA VAL A 216 -21.12 11.97 -7.04
C VAL A 216 -19.79 12.72 -6.94
N GLY A 217 -19.70 13.70 -6.03
CA GLY A 217 -18.47 14.47 -5.80
C GLY A 217 -17.27 13.58 -5.46
N LEU A 218 -17.48 12.49 -4.72
CA LEU A 218 -16.42 11.53 -4.40
C LEU A 218 -15.84 10.87 -5.65
N GLU A 219 -16.68 10.50 -6.61
CA GLU A 219 -16.30 9.81 -7.86
C GLU A 219 -15.89 10.77 -8.99
N THR A 220 -15.85 12.09 -8.74
CA THR A 220 -15.42 13.11 -9.70
C THR A 220 -14.29 14.00 -9.16
N GLU A 221 -14.62 14.88 -8.22
CA GLU A 221 -13.68 15.80 -7.57
C GLU A 221 -12.78 15.03 -6.61
N GLY A 222 -13.38 14.12 -5.84
CA GLY A 222 -12.72 13.30 -4.83
C GLY A 222 -11.71 12.31 -5.42
N THR A 223 -11.81 11.94 -6.69
CA THR A 223 -10.77 11.16 -7.39
C THR A 223 -9.62 12.04 -7.91
N THR A 224 -9.84 13.34 -8.07
CA THR A 224 -8.89 14.28 -8.67
C THR A 224 -8.09 15.04 -7.61
N ILE A 225 -8.68 15.29 -6.43
CA ILE A 225 -8.09 16.03 -5.29
C ILE A 225 -7.57 15.06 -4.20
N ASP A 226 -7.59 13.75 -4.47
CA ASP A 226 -7.08 12.74 -3.54
C ASP A 226 -5.55 12.83 -3.39
N PHE A 227 -5.08 13.39 -2.27
CA PHE A 227 -3.65 13.47 -1.97
C PHE A 227 -2.99 12.09 -1.80
N GLN A 228 -3.78 11.03 -1.62
CA GLN A 228 -3.35 9.64 -1.50
C GLN A 228 -3.74 8.77 -2.72
N VAL A 229 -4.23 9.37 -3.82
CA VAL A 229 -4.55 8.71 -5.10
C VAL A 229 -5.40 7.43 -4.93
N GLY A 230 -6.68 7.61 -4.66
CA GLY A 230 -7.66 6.53 -4.51
C GLY A 230 -7.98 6.15 -3.06
N ALA A 231 -7.31 6.71 -2.05
CA ALA A 231 -7.62 6.47 -0.65
C ALA A 231 -8.98 7.00 -0.22
N ASN A 232 -9.49 8.06 -0.86
CA ASN A 232 -10.83 8.58 -0.56
C ASN A 232 -11.91 7.50 -0.74
N SER A 233 -11.77 6.61 -1.72
CA SER A 233 -12.68 5.47 -1.89
C SER A 233 -12.63 4.49 -0.71
N TYR A 234 -11.46 4.28 -0.10
CA TYR A 234 -11.32 3.45 1.10
C TYR A 234 -11.90 4.16 2.33
N LEU A 235 -11.52 5.42 2.58
CA LEU A 235 -11.95 6.20 3.75
C LEU A 235 -13.48 6.40 3.74
N TYR A 236 -14.02 7.04 2.69
CA TYR A 236 -15.47 7.27 2.58
C TYR A 236 -16.25 5.97 2.44
N GLY A 237 -15.75 5.02 1.65
CA GLY A 237 -16.40 3.72 1.48
C GLY A 237 -16.52 2.96 2.80
N SER A 238 -15.41 2.81 3.53
CA SER A 238 -15.36 2.11 4.81
C SER A 238 -16.25 2.79 5.85
N ARG A 239 -16.19 4.12 5.94
CA ARG A 239 -16.99 4.91 6.87
C ARG A 239 -18.49 4.77 6.59
N PHE A 240 -18.89 4.88 5.32
CA PHE A 240 -20.29 4.74 4.92
C PHE A 240 -20.80 3.30 5.09
N VAL A 241 -20.04 2.29 4.69
CA VAL A 241 -20.40 0.86 4.91
C VAL A 241 -20.56 0.56 6.41
N THR A 242 -19.66 1.08 7.25
CA THR A 242 -19.75 0.93 8.71
C THR A 242 -20.97 1.66 9.27
N TYR A 243 -21.28 2.85 8.78
CA TYR A 243 -22.53 3.56 9.13
C TYR A 243 -23.77 2.75 8.76
N LEU A 244 -23.81 2.13 7.57
CA LEU A 244 -24.93 1.28 7.17
C LEU A 244 -25.10 0.07 8.11
N ALA A 245 -23.99 -0.56 8.48
CA ALA A 245 -23.98 -1.66 9.46
C ALA A 245 -24.52 -1.20 10.82
N TYR A 246 -24.07 -0.04 11.29
CA TYR A 246 -24.46 0.55 12.56
C TYR A 246 -25.93 0.93 12.59
N GLN A 247 -26.45 1.58 11.54
CA GLN A 247 -27.84 2.05 11.51
C GLN A 247 -28.85 0.95 11.20
N TYR A 248 -28.57 0.14 10.18
CA TYR A 248 -29.55 -0.77 9.61
C TYR A 248 -29.29 -2.24 9.95
N GLY A 249 -28.19 -2.52 10.65
CA GLY A 249 -27.79 -3.86 11.04
C GLY A 249 -27.04 -4.63 9.96
N ILE A 250 -26.31 -5.64 10.41
CA ILE A 250 -25.45 -6.49 9.58
C ILE A 250 -26.23 -7.27 8.51
N ASP A 251 -27.44 -7.73 8.81
CA ASP A 251 -28.21 -8.54 7.85
C ASP A 251 -28.62 -7.72 6.62
N LYS A 252 -28.96 -6.45 6.81
CA LYS A 252 -29.23 -5.52 5.70
C LYS A 252 -27.96 -5.20 4.91
N LEU A 253 -26.82 -5.07 5.58
CA LEU A 253 -25.54 -4.93 4.90
C LEU A 253 -25.23 -6.15 4.02
N LYS A 254 -25.43 -7.36 4.56
CA LYS A 254 -25.25 -8.60 3.81
C LYS A 254 -26.20 -8.66 2.61
N GLU A 255 -27.46 -8.26 2.77
CA GLU A 255 -28.44 -8.20 1.68
C GLU A 255 -27.99 -7.24 0.55
N LEU A 256 -27.35 -6.11 0.88
CA LEU A 256 -26.83 -5.17 -0.12
C LEU A 256 -25.74 -5.79 -1.00
N PHE A 257 -24.78 -6.45 -0.38
CA PHE A 257 -23.57 -6.93 -1.06
C PHE A 257 -23.72 -8.33 -1.66
N ASN A 258 -24.57 -9.17 -1.09
CA ASN A 258 -24.73 -10.54 -1.54
C ASN A 258 -25.48 -10.61 -2.90
N ARG A 259 -24.83 -11.19 -3.92
CA ARG A 259 -25.49 -11.51 -5.20
C ARG A 259 -26.33 -12.77 -5.05
N THR A 260 -27.66 -12.62 -5.11
CA THR A 260 -28.65 -13.72 -5.01
C THR A 260 -29.58 -13.71 -6.22
N GLU A 261 -30.45 -14.72 -6.35
CA GLU A 261 -31.43 -14.79 -7.45
C GLU A 261 -32.36 -13.56 -7.49
N ASN A 262 -32.75 -13.06 -6.32
CA ASN A 262 -33.65 -11.91 -6.19
C ASN A 262 -32.93 -10.56 -6.16
N SER A 263 -31.59 -10.55 -6.13
CA SER A 263 -30.83 -9.30 -6.08
C SER A 263 -30.77 -8.62 -7.45
N LYS A 264 -30.57 -7.30 -7.46
CA LYS A 264 -30.38 -6.52 -8.69
C LYS A 264 -28.92 -6.48 -9.10
N ALA A 265 -28.68 -6.55 -10.41
CA ALA A 265 -27.34 -6.43 -11.01
C ALA A 265 -26.66 -5.09 -10.68
N PHE A 266 -27.37 -3.98 -10.92
CA PHE A 266 -26.87 -2.64 -10.62
C PHE A 266 -26.93 -2.34 -9.12
N TYR A 267 -25.81 -1.88 -8.55
CA TYR A 267 -25.67 -1.69 -7.10
C TYR A 267 -26.72 -0.71 -6.52
N ALA A 268 -27.01 0.40 -7.20
CA ALA A 268 -27.97 1.39 -6.70
C ALA A 268 -29.41 0.85 -6.67
N ASN A 269 -29.76 0.00 -7.64
CA ASN A 269 -31.07 -0.68 -7.64
C ASN A 269 -31.14 -1.72 -6.52
N GLN A 270 -30.03 -2.42 -6.23
CA GLN A 270 -29.97 -3.32 -5.07
C GLN A 270 -30.10 -2.54 -3.77
N PHE A 271 -29.43 -1.39 -3.67
CA PHE A 271 -29.49 -0.51 -2.52
C PHE A 271 -30.94 -0.06 -2.26
N LEU A 272 -31.63 0.42 -3.31
CA LEU A 272 -33.03 0.80 -3.22
C LEU A 272 -33.93 -0.38 -2.78
N GLN A 273 -33.69 -1.58 -3.30
CA GLN A 273 -34.42 -2.77 -2.89
C GLN A 273 -34.18 -3.12 -1.41
N THR A 274 -32.94 -2.98 -0.93
CA THR A 274 -32.52 -3.40 0.41
C THR A 274 -32.99 -2.43 1.50
N TYR A 275 -32.80 -1.13 1.27
CA TYR A 275 -33.03 -0.06 2.25
C TYR A 275 -34.30 0.76 1.98
N HIS A 276 -35.02 0.47 0.89
CA HIS A 276 -36.22 1.21 0.47
C HIS A 276 -36.00 2.72 0.28
N LYS A 277 -34.75 3.13 0.02
CA LYS A 277 -34.38 4.51 -0.31
C LYS A 277 -33.21 4.56 -1.30
N PRO A 278 -33.08 5.61 -2.12
CA PRO A 278 -31.94 5.76 -3.01
C PRO A 278 -30.62 5.90 -2.24
N VAL A 279 -29.53 5.33 -2.78
CA VAL A 279 -28.18 5.44 -2.17
C VAL A 279 -27.75 6.89 -1.95
N LYS A 280 -28.10 7.80 -2.87
CA LYS A 280 -27.84 9.24 -2.71
C LYS A 280 -28.48 9.79 -1.44
N GLN A 281 -29.74 9.43 -1.16
CA GLN A 281 -30.42 9.91 0.04
C GLN A 281 -29.75 9.36 1.31
N ALA A 282 -29.44 8.06 1.35
CA ALA A 282 -28.75 7.47 2.50
C ALA A 282 -27.35 8.06 2.73
N TRP A 283 -26.63 8.40 1.65
CA TRP A 283 -25.34 9.09 1.73
C TRP A 283 -25.45 10.48 2.34
N GLU A 284 -26.48 11.25 1.96
CA GLU A 284 -26.73 12.56 2.57
C GLU A 284 -27.13 12.44 4.04
N GLU A 285 -27.98 11.48 4.40
CA GLU A 285 -28.30 11.17 5.80
C GLU A 285 -27.04 10.81 6.61
N TRP A 286 -26.11 10.05 6.02
CA TRP A 286 -24.81 9.75 6.63
C TRP A 286 -23.94 11.00 6.79
N ARG A 287 -23.83 11.87 5.78
CA ARG A 287 -23.05 13.12 5.87
C ARG A 287 -23.54 13.99 7.03
N GLU A 288 -24.85 14.16 7.16
CA GLU A 288 -25.46 14.90 8.27
C GLU A 288 -25.20 14.25 9.64
N TRP A 289 -25.21 12.92 9.69
CA TRP A 289 -24.85 12.17 10.89
C TRP A 289 -23.37 12.34 11.25
N GLU A 290 -22.46 12.23 10.28
CA GLU A 290 -21.01 12.34 10.48
C GLU A 290 -20.62 13.75 10.95
N TYR A 291 -21.23 14.80 10.38
CA TYR A 291 -21.02 16.16 10.88
C TYR A 291 -21.38 16.29 12.36
N LYS A 292 -22.55 15.80 12.77
CA LYS A 292 -23.00 15.84 14.17
C LYS A 292 -22.09 15.01 15.09
N PHE A 293 -21.69 13.83 14.62
CA PHE A 293 -20.79 12.94 15.35
C PHE A 293 -19.43 13.62 15.60
N GLN A 294 -18.80 14.15 14.55
CA GLN A 294 -17.50 14.80 14.68
C GLN A 294 -17.55 16.13 15.42
N GLN A 295 -18.64 16.90 15.29
CA GLN A 295 -18.84 18.11 16.07
C GLN A 295 -18.85 17.82 17.57
N LYS A 296 -19.54 16.76 18.00
CA LYS A 296 -19.53 16.31 19.41
C LYS A 296 -18.12 15.88 19.86
N ASN A 297 -17.37 15.18 19.01
CA ASN A 297 -15.99 14.80 19.31
C ASN A 297 -15.09 16.04 19.47
N LEU A 298 -15.25 17.04 18.59
CA LEU A 298 -14.51 18.31 18.65
C LEU A 298 -14.84 19.11 19.91
N GLU A 299 -16.10 19.17 20.32
CA GLU A 299 -16.53 19.77 21.58
C GLU A 299 -15.90 19.09 22.79
N SER A 300 -15.79 17.75 22.75
CA SER A 300 -15.16 16.98 23.83
C SER A 300 -13.66 17.23 23.92
N ILE A 301 -12.92 17.20 22.81
CA ILE A 301 -11.46 17.43 22.84
C ILE A 301 -11.10 18.90 23.02
N GLY A 302 -11.98 19.81 22.60
CA GLY A 302 -11.83 21.25 22.76
C GLY A 302 -11.97 21.74 24.22
N GLN A 303 -12.30 20.86 25.16
CA GLN A 303 -12.25 21.14 26.60
C GLN A 303 -10.82 21.43 27.10
N TYR A 304 -9.81 21.00 26.33
CA TYR A 304 -8.40 21.26 26.61
C TYR A 304 -7.78 22.14 25.52
N PRO A 305 -6.90 23.09 25.87
CA PRO A 305 -6.25 23.94 24.88
C PRO A 305 -5.35 23.12 23.95
N VAL A 306 -5.47 23.36 22.65
CA VAL A 306 -4.56 22.79 21.65
C VAL A 306 -3.24 23.56 21.68
N THR A 307 -2.12 22.85 21.54
CA THR A 307 -0.79 23.46 21.39
C THR A 307 -0.78 24.40 20.18
N GLN A 308 -0.42 25.67 20.40
CA GLN A 308 -0.29 26.63 19.30
C GLN A 308 0.96 26.30 18.47
N PHE A 309 0.79 26.25 17.15
CA PHE A 309 1.88 26.01 16.20
C PHE A 309 2.28 27.32 15.51
N ASN A 310 3.59 27.57 15.43
CA ASN A 310 4.14 28.67 14.64
C ASN A 310 4.58 28.13 13.27
N PRO A 311 3.83 28.39 12.18
CA PRO A 311 4.20 27.88 10.86
C PRO A 311 5.47 28.54 10.36
N ILE A 312 6.45 27.73 9.94
CA ILE A 312 7.68 28.21 9.28
C ILE A 312 7.35 28.66 7.84
N THR A 313 6.52 27.91 7.13
CA THR A 313 6.13 28.20 5.74
C THR A 313 4.72 28.75 5.66
N LYS A 314 4.46 29.61 4.66
CA LYS A 314 3.12 30.19 4.42
C LYS A 314 2.09 29.18 3.91
N LYS A 315 2.55 28.08 3.31
CA LYS A 315 1.71 27.01 2.74
C LYS A 315 2.22 25.65 3.23
N PRO A 316 1.35 24.63 3.30
CA PRO A 316 1.76 23.25 3.55
C PRO A 316 2.81 22.77 2.54
N LEU A 317 3.75 21.94 3.01
CA LEU A 317 4.81 21.35 2.18
C LEU A 317 4.31 20.22 1.25
N GLY A 318 3.04 19.82 1.38
CA GLY A 318 2.50 18.66 0.68
C GLY A 318 3.09 17.36 1.22
N ASN A 319 3.39 16.43 0.32
CA ASN A 319 4.02 15.17 0.65
C ASN A 319 5.48 15.43 1.04
N VAL A 320 5.87 15.07 2.26
CA VAL A 320 7.13 15.50 2.85
C VAL A 320 7.84 14.36 3.56
N SER A 321 9.15 14.30 3.42
CA SER A 321 9.99 13.38 4.18
C SER A 321 10.11 13.78 5.65
N ARG A 322 10.78 12.92 6.42
CA ARG A 322 11.32 13.33 7.72
C ARG A 322 12.14 14.63 7.57
N LEU A 323 12.03 15.51 8.56
CA LEU A 323 12.69 16.81 8.59
C LEU A 323 14.02 16.71 9.36
N HIS A 324 15.07 17.35 8.85
CA HIS A 324 16.37 17.45 9.54
C HIS A 324 16.74 18.91 9.75
N TYR A 325 16.98 19.32 11.00
CA TYR A 325 17.35 20.69 11.33
C TYR A 325 18.86 20.87 11.42
N ASP A 326 19.41 21.78 10.62
CA ASP A 326 20.79 22.25 10.74
C ASP A 326 20.82 23.50 11.64
N SER A 327 21.29 23.30 12.86
CA SER A 327 21.38 24.35 13.87
C SER A 327 22.46 25.40 13.59
N GLN A 328 23.47 25.08 12.77
CA GLN A 328 24.55 26.01 12.39
C GLN A 328 24.05 26.95 11.29
N ARG A 329 23.37 26.42 10.28
CA ARG A 329 22.82 27.21 9.17
C ARG A 329 21.43 27.77 9.43
N LYS A 330 20.76 27.36 10.52
CA LYS A 330 19.38 27.72 10.85
C LYS A 330 18.39 27.38 9.73
N VAL A 331 18.55 26.19 9.16
CA VAL A 331 17.70 25.69 8.07
C VAL A 331 17.19 24.28 8.35
N VAL A 332 16.09 23.93 7.70
CA VAL A 332 15.51 22.59 7.72
C VAL A 332 15.68 21.95 6.35
N TYR A 333 16.20 20.73 6.31
CA TYR A 333 16.25 19.89 5.12
C TYR A 333 15.04 18.96 5.08
N ALA A 334 14.45 18.84 3.90
CA ALA A 334 13.32 17.96 3.63
C ALA A 334 13.30 17.58 2.15
N ALA A 335 12.63 16.49 1.81
CA ALA A 335 12.21 16.22 0.46
C ALA A 335 10.72 16.47 0.33
N ILE A 336 10.32 17.23 -0.69
CA ILE A 336 8.93 17.59 -0.95
C ILE A 336 8.48 17.09 -2.32
N ASN A 337 7.22 16.68 -2.39
CA ASN A 337 6.57 16.23 -3.61
C ASN A 337 5.22 16.96 -3.79
N HIS A 338 5.05 17.58 -4.96
CA HIS A 338 3.85 18.33 -5.32
C HIS A 338 3.39 17.95 -6.74
N PRO A 339 2.08 17.91 -7.00
CA PRO A 339 1.56 17.76 -8.36
C PRO A 339 2.14 18.83 -9.30
N GLY A 340 2.64 18.40 -10.47
CA GLY A 340 3.18 19.31 -11.50
C GLY A 340 4.58 19.86 -11.22
N ILE A 341 5.22 19.51 -10.10
CA ILE A 341 6.59 19.92 -9.77
C ILE A 341 7.45 18.67 -9.58
N VAL A 342 8.62 18.64 -10.22
CA VAL A 342 9.58 17.55 -10.02
C VAL A 342 9.94 17.45 -8.55
N SER A 343 9.76 16.27 -7.96
CA SER A 343 10.10 16.00 -6.56
C SER A 343 11.54 16.38 -6.25
N GLN A 344 11.76 16.95 -5.07
CA GLN A 344 13.01 17.67 -4.80
C GLN A 344 13.37 17.66 -3.32
N VAL A 345 14.67 17.57 -3.08
CA VAL A 345 15.27 17.88 -1.78
C VAL A 345 15.43 19.39 -1.70
N VAL A 346 14.98 19.96 -0.58
CA VAL A 346 14.94 21.39 -0.33
C VAL A 346 15.61 21.75 0.99
N GLN A 347 16.09 22.98 1.03
CA GLN A 347 16.51 23.69 2.23
C GLN A 347 15.47 24.77 2.52
N ILE A 348 14.98 24.82 3.75
CA ILE A 348 13.95 25.76 4.22
C ILE A 348 14.58 26.64 5.29
N ASP A 349 14.63 27.94 5.06
CA ASP A 349 15.10 28.90 6.06
C ASP A 349 14.15 28.93 7.27
N GLN A 350 14.67 28.73 8.48
CA GLN A 350 13.86 28.60 9.69
C GLN A 350 13.06 29.87 10.00
N LYS A 351 13.60 31.05 9.69
CA LYS A 351 13.02 32.34 10.09
C LYS A 351 12.03 32.86 9.06
N THR A 352 12.34 32.71 7.78
CA THR A 352 11.60 33.29 6.66
C THR A 352 10.71 32.29 5.94
N GLY A 353 10.95 30.99 6.11
CA GLY A 353 10.26 29.92 5.38
C GLY A 353 10.63 29.86 3.91
N LYS A 354 11.69 30.56 3.47
CA LYS A 354 12.13 30.54 2.08
C LYS A 354 12.66 29.15 1.71
N ILE A 355 12.06 28.56 0.67
CA ILE A 355 12.43 27.23 0.16
C ILE A 355 13.44 27.39 -0.99
N LYS A 356 14.59 26.74 -0.86
CA LYS A 356 15.62 26.62 -1.91
C LYS A 356 15.73 25.15 -2.32
N LYS A 357 15.59 24.87 -3.61
CA LYS A 357 15.87 23.53 -4.17
C LYS A 357 17.36 23.22 -4.08
N LEU A 358 17.70 22.02 -3.59
CA LEU A 358 19.04 21.46 -3.59
C LEU A 358 19.23 20.45 -4.72
N SER A 359 18.34 19.46 -4.81
CA SER A 359 18.43 18.40 -5.82
C SER A 359 17.07 17.82 -6.17
N THR A 360 16.97 16.99 -7.20
CA THR A 360 15.75 16.23 -7.52
C THR A 360 15.72 14.89 -6.77
N VAL A 361 14.52 14.33 -6.60
CA VAL A 361 14.29 12.98 -6.09
C VAL A 361 13.64 12.15 -7.18
N ASP A 362 14.32 11.10 -7.61
CA ASP A 362 13.82 10.20 -8.64
C ASP A 362 12.93 9.11 -8.02
N SER A 363 11.73 8.91 -8.60
CA SER A 363 10.71 7.96 -8.13
C SER A 363 10.40 8.11 -6.63
N PRO A 364 9.76 9.24 -6.25
CA PRO A 364 9.34 9.51 -4.88
C PRO A 364 8.20 8.58 -4.46
N GLN A 365 8.01 8.43 -3.15
CA GLN A 365 6.81 7.84 -2.57
C GLN A 365 5.75 8.90 -2.25
N LEU A 366 4.50 8.47 -2.19
CA LEU A 366 3.38 9.39 -1.99
C LEU A 366 3.38 9.99 -0.59
N TYR A 367 3.56 9.16 0.45
CA TYR A 367 3.41 9.61 1.84
C TYR A 367 4.62 10.39 2.36
N TYR A 368 5.81 9.86 2.16
CA TYR A 368 7.03 10.35 2.79
C TYR A 368 8.05 10.89 1.79
N THR A 369 7.74 10.93 0.49
CA THR A 369 8.64 11.35 -0.61
C THR A 369 9.90 10.47 -0.75
N THR A 370 10.78 10.43 0.25
CA THR A 370 11.99 9.60 0.35
C THR A 370 12.38 9.44 1.83
N HIS A 371 13.14 8.41 2.17
CA HIS A 371 13.86 8.40 3.44
C HIS A 371 15.08 9.32 3.31
N ILE A 372 15.44 10.04 4.38
CA ILE A 372 16.50 11.05 4.37
C ILE A 372 17.29 11.01 5.67
N ALA A 373 18.61 11.12 5.57
CA ALA A 373 19.54 11.26 6.69
C ALA A 373 20.50 12.45 6.45
N PHE A 374 20.95 13.08 7.53
CA PHE A 374 21.82 14.25 7.49
C PHE A 374 23.16 13.97 8.16
N ASP A 375 24.25 14.24 7.42
CA ASP A 375 25.61 14.27 7.95
C ASP A 375 26.05 15.74 8.16
N PRO A 376 26.03 16.23 9.41
CA PRO A 376 26.39 17.61 9.71
C PRO A 376 27.87 17.91 9.51
N LYS A 377 28.77 16.93 9.68
CA LYS A 377 30.22 17.14 9.58
C LYS A 377 30.69 17.12 8.13
N GLY A 378 30.17 16.17 7.34
CA GLY A 378 30.48 16.03 5.92
C GLY A 378 29.69 16.95 5.00
N ASN A 379 28.77 17.76 5.56
CA ASN A 379 27.93 18.70 4.83
C ASN A 379 27.17 18.06 3.65
N ARG A 380 26.59 16.88 3.92
CA ARG A 380 25.92 16.05 2.91
C ARG A 380 24.61 15.49 3.45
N LEU A 381 23.69 15.23 2.53
CA LEU A 381 22.45 14.49 2.80
C LEU A 381 22.55 13.12 2.15
N PHE A 382 21.90 12.14 2.75
CA PHE A 382 21.64 10.84 2.14
C PHE A 382 20.15 10.71 1.92
N ILE A 383 19.74 10.26 0.73
CA ILE A 383 18.34 9.97 0.40
C ILE A 383 18.23 8.59 -0.24
N THR A 384 16.99 8.10 -0.34
CA THR A 384 16.65 6.94 -1.13
C THR A 384 15.98 7.36 -2.45
N GLU A 385 16.35 6.70 -3.55
CA GLU A 385 15.67 6.86 -4.84
C GLU A 385 15.14 5.50 -5.31
N ASN A 386 14.22 5.49 -6.29
CA ASN A 386 13.46 4.29 -6.66
C ASN A 386 12.66 3.73 -5.49
N ASN A 387 11.98 4.60 -4.76
CA ASN A 387 11.38 4.29 -3.46
C ASN A 387 10.29 3.22 -3.48
N SER A 388 9.80 2.81 -4.66
CA SER A 388 8.81 1.75 -4.82
C SER A 388 9.39 0.37 -5.13
N LYS A 389 10.61 0.30 -5.70
CA LYS A 389 11.21 -0.96 -6.15
C LYS A 389 12.73 -0.84 -6.21
N TYR A 390 13.42 -1.74 -5.51
CA TYR A 390 14.88 -1.82 -5.52
C TYR A 390 15.57 -0.48 -5.22
N ARG A 391 15.26 0.08 -4.04
CA ARG A 391 15.75 1.36 -3.55
C ARG A 391 17.27 1.50 -3.69
N ASN A 392 17.70 2.66 -4.17
CA ASN A 392 19.09 3.07 -4.19
C ASN A 392 19.41 3.95 -2.98
N LEU A 393 20.66 3.96 -2.54
CA LEU A 393 21.21 4.96 -1.63
C LEU A 393 21.94 6.04 -2.42
N VAL A 394 21.57 7.30 -2.19
CA VAL A 394 22.07 8.46 -2.93
C VAL A 394 22.62 9.50 -1.96
N GLN A 395 23.82 9.99 -2.23
CA GLN A 395 24.43 11.09 -1.49
C GLN A 395 24.20 12.41 -2.26
N ILE A 396 23.89 13.48 -1.54
CA ILE A 396 23.75 14.84 -2.06
C ILE A 396 24.71 15.76 -1.31
N ASP A 397 25.56 16.47 -2.05
CA ASP A 397 26.37 17.56 -1.53
C ASP A 397 25.50 18.81 -1.34
N ILE A 398 25.47 19.38 -0.12
CA ILE A 398 24.53 20.46 0.23
C ILE A 398 24.90 21.78 -0.46
N GLU A 399 26.18 22.06 -0.67
CA GLU A 399 26.63 23.34 -1.25
C GLU A 399 26.35 23.39 -2.76
N THR A 400 26.69 22.30 -3.45
CA THR A 400 26.62 22.21 -4.92
C THR A 400 25.30 21.65 -5.42
N GLY A 401 24.54 20.94 -4.58
CA GLY A 401 23.33 20.22 -4.96
C GLY A 401 23.58 18.96 -5.81
N LYS A 402 24.85 18.61 -6.05
CA LYS A 402 25.24 17.44 -6.85
C LYS A 402 24.86 16.16 -6.12
N LYS A 403 24.07 15.31 -6.79
CA LYS A 403 23.70 13.99 -6.32
C LYS A 403 24.57 12.90 -6.95
N LYS A 404 24.91 11.86 -6.17
CA LYS A 404 25.65 10.67 -6.60
C LYS A 404 25.00 9.43 -6.00
N VAL A 405 24.65 8.46 -6.83
CA VAL A 405 24.26 7.13 -6.34
C VAL A 405 25.49 6.45 -5.75
N VAL A 406 25.46 6.15 -4.46
CA VAL A 406 26.58 5.53 -3.74
C VAL A 406 26.39 4.02 -3.56
N ASN A 407 25.14 3.56 -3.59
CA ASN A 407 24.82 2.13 -3.60
C ASN A 407 23.52 1.87 -4.37
N GLN A 408 23.52 0.89 -5.26
CA GLN A 408 22.36 0.56 -6.09
C GLN A 408 21.58 -0.62 -5.51
N MET A 409 20.26 -0.56 -5.59
CA MET A 409 19.36 -1.68 -5.27
C MET A 409 19.59 -2.26 -3.88
N THR A 410 19.91 -1.40 -2.90
CA THR A 410 20.06 -1.80 -1.49
C THR A 410 18.75 -2.29 -0.90
N ARG A 411 17.61 -1.83 -1.43
CA ARG A 411 16.27 -2.03 -0.84
C ARG A 411 16.17 -1.49 0.59
N THR A 412 17.11 -0.63 0.99
CA THR A 412 17.20 -0.04 2.34
C THR A 412 16.45 1.29 2.39
N GLY A 413 15.73 1.52 3.48
CA GLY A 413 14.93 2.71 3.78
C GLY A 413 15.02 2.99 5.27
N ASP A 414 14.15 3.88 5.77
CA ASP A 414 14.21 4.40 7.15
C ASP A 414 15.65 4.69 7.58
N ILE A 415 16.37 5.46 6.77
CA ILE A 415 17.80 5.64 6.96
C ILE A 415 18.11 6.69 8.05
N ALA A 416 19.16 6.43 8.82
CA ALA A 416 19.74 7.36 9.80
C ALA A 416 21.27 7.36 9.68
N PHE A 417 21.90 8.50 9.96
CA PHE A 417 23.35 8.65 9.90
C PHE A 417 23.95 8.52 11.30
N ASN A 418 25.01 7.72 11.44
CA ASN A 418 25.77 7.61 12.67
C ASN A 418 26.98 8.57 12.65
N PRO A 419 27.01 9.62 13.50
CA PRO A 419 28.10 10.61 13.50
C PRO A 419 29.41 10.12 14.12
N LYS A 420 29.40 8.92 14.73
CA LYS A 420 30.56 8.32 15.42
C LYS A 420 31.47 7.55 14.46
N ASP A 421 30.89 6.79 13.53
CA ASP A 421 31.62 5.96 12.57
C ASP A 421 31.33 6.30 11.09
N ASN A 422 30.58 7.38 10.85
CA ASN A 422 30.14 7.85 9.53
C ASN A 422 29.30 6.85 8.72
N SER A 423 28.72 5.84 9.36
CA SER A 423 27.88 4.84 8.69
C SER A 423 26.43 5.30 8.51
N ILE A 424 25.74 4.71 7.53
CA ILE A 424 24.29 4.78 7.40
C ILE A 424 23.68 3.52 7.99
N TRP A 425 22.71 3.68 8.88
CA TRP A 425 21.84 2.61 9.34
C TRP A 425 20.50 2.72 8.64
N GLY A 426 19.83 1.59 8.44
CA GLY A 426 18.55 1.55 7.77
C GLY A 426 17.84 0.21 7.94
N VAL A 427 16.63 0.14 7.39
CA VAL A 427 15.86 -1.10 7.28
C VAL A 427 15.83 -1.54 5.83
N GLN A 428 16.39 -2.71 5.55
CA GLN A 428 16.28 -3.40 4.27
C GLN A 428 15.03 -4.29 4.28
N ASN A 429 14.21 -4.13 3.24
CA ASN A 429 13.07 -5.01 2.98
C ASN A 429 13.48 -6.02 1.92
N ASP A 430 13.57 -7.29 2.31
CA ASP A 430 14.04 -8.34 1.42
C ASP A 430 13.50 -9.72 1.78
N ASN A 431 12.98 -10.43 0.78
CA ASN A 431 12.44 -11.78 0.91
C ASN A 431 11.30 -11.87 1.95
N GLY A 432 10.56 -10.78 2.13
CA GLY A 432 9.49 -10.63 3.12
C GLY A 432 9.93 -10.23 4.53
N TYR A 433 11.24 -10.08 4.76
CA TYR A 433 11.81 -9.71 6.05
C TYR A 433 12.10 -8.20 6.14
N SER A 434 12.00 -7.68 7.36
CA SER A 434 12.54 -6.37 7.74
C SER A 434 13.87 -6.59 8.44
N ILE A 435 14.95 -6.07 7.86
CA ILE A 435 16.33 -6.34 8.28
C ILE A 435 16.99 -5.03 8.67
N LEU A 436 17.41 -4.89 9.92
CA LEU A 436 18.29 -3.81 10.35
C LEU A 436 19.67 -4.00 9.71
N VAL A 437 20.12 -3.00 8.97
CA VAL A 437 21.40 -3.03 8.25
C VAL A 437 22.27 -1.83 8.60
N ARG A 438 23.59 -2.02 8.50
CA ARG A 438 24.59 -0.97 8.53
C ARG A 438 25.30 -0.89 7.18
N ILE A 439 25.51 0.31 6.68
CA ILE A 439 26.18 0.64 5.43
C ILE A 439 27.37 1.56 5.78
N PRO A 440 28.56 1.01 6.07
CA PRO A 440 29.73 1.81 6.42
C PRO A 440 30.29 2.55 5.20
N GLU A 441 31.04 3.63 5.43
CA GLU A 441 31.82 4.29 4.36
C GLU A 441 32.78 3.26 3.69
N PRO A 442 32.89 3.20 2.35
CA PRO A 442 32.46 4.16 1.31
C PRO A 442 31.01 4.00 0.81
N TYR A 443 30.16 3.33 1.59
CA TYR A 443 28.72 3.10 1.38
C TYR A 443 28.36 2.05 0.32
N ASP A 444 29.30 1.24 -0.14
CA ASP A 444 29.12 0.25 -1.20
C ASP A 444 28.66 -1.13 -0.69
N LYS A 445 28.64 -1.36 0.63
CA LYS A 445 28.28 -2.65 1.23
C LYS A 445 27.14 -2.53 2.25
N VAL A 446 26.12 -3.36 2.08
CA VAL A 446 25.03 -3.54 3.06
C VAL A 446 25.39 -4.69 4.00
N ILE A 447 25.52 -4.39 5.30
CA ILE A 447 25.84 -5.38 6.34
C ILE A 447 24.59 -5.65 7.16
N PRO A 448 23.98 -6.86 7.10
CA PRO A 448 22.85 -7.21 7.94
C PRO A 448 23.30 -7.34 9.40
N ILE A 449 22.56 -6.70 10.30
CA ILE A 449 22.81 -6.71 11.75
C ILE A 449 21.77 -7.58 12.45
N TYR A 450 20.49 -7.40 12.13
CA TYR A 450 19.40 -8.15 12.73
C TYR A 450 18.25 -8.33 11.74
N SER A 451 17.84 -9.57 11.48
CA SER A 451 16.59 -9.86 10.76
C SER A 451 15.46 -10.04 11.76
N ALA A 452 14.43 -9.20 11.67
CA ALA A 452 13.22 -9.41 12.44
C ALA A 452 12.57 -10.75 12.02
N PRO A 453 12.05 -11.55 12.96
CA PRO A 453 11.25 -12.73 12.62
C PRO A 453 10.12 -12.37 11.67
N PHE A 454 9.77 -13.28 10.76
CA PHE A 454 8.67 -13.06 9.81
C PHE A 454 7.38 -12.66 10.56
N GLY A 455 6.65 -11.70 10.00
CA GLY A 455 5.48 -11.09 10.62
C GLY A 455 5.80 -9.89 11.52
N LYS A 456 7.06 -9.69 11.92
CA LYS A 456 7.51 -8.47 12.59
C LYS A 456 8.15 -7.50 11.60
N ALA A 457 8.06 -6.21 11.90
CA ALA A 457 8.67 -5.16 11.08
C ALA A 457 9.33 -4.09 11.97
N ILE A 458 10.54 -3.69 11.57
CA ILE A 458 11.28 -2.58 12.15
C ILE A 458 11.10 -1.36 11.24
N PHE A 459 10.83 -0.20 11.81
CA PHE A 459 10.67 1.05 11.07
C PHE A 459 10.89 2.25 11.99
N ASP A 460 10.91 3.45 11.40
CA ASP A 460 11.06 4.74 12.09
C ASP A 460 12.25 4.77 13.06
N LEU A 461 13.44 4.41 12.55
CA LEU A 461 14.66 4.40 13.35
C LEU A 461 15.34 5.76 13.43
N ASP A 462 16.08 5.96 14.50
CA ASP A 462 16.97 7.10 14.68
C ASP A 462 18.18 6.73 15.53
N ILE A 463 19.25 7.52 15.39
CA ILE A 463 20.50 7.32 16.13
C ILE A 463 20.70 8.49 17.08
N SER A 464 21.05 8.15 18.33
CA SER A 464 21.43 9.13 19.35
C SER A 464 22.54 10.07 18.85
N PRO A 465 22.57 11.35 19.29
CA PRO A 465 23.62 12.28 18.88
C PRO A 465 25.05 11.83 19.20
N SER A 466 25.24 10.96 20.20
CA SER A 466 26.56 10.37 20.52
C SER A 466 26.96 9.22 19.58
N GLY A 467 26.01 8.65 18.84
CA GLY A 467 26.22 7.52 17.95
C GLY A 467 26.29 6.16 18.65
N ASP A 468 25.87 6.07 19.92
CA ASP A 468 26.01 4.85 20.73
C ASP A 468 24.75 3.99 20.79
N SER A 469 23.59 4.59 20.59
CA SER A 469 22.31 3.88 20.64
C SER A 469 21.46 4.20 19.42
N LEU A 470 20.73 3.19 18.97
CA LEU A 470 19.69 3.28 17.96
C LEU A 470 18.34 3.01 18.61
N LEU A 471 17.35 3.84 18.29
CA LEU A 471 15.95 3.62 18.62
C LEU A 471 15.19 3.25 17.35
N ALA A 472 14.23 2.34 17.45
CA ALA A 472 13.32 2.01 16.37
C ALA A 472 11.96 1.55 16.90
N THR A 473 10.95 1.56 16.05
CA THR A 473 9.67 0.90 16.34
C THR A 473 9.71 -0.53 15.83
N LEU A 474 9.33 -1.49 16.68
CA LEU A 474 9.11 -2.88 16.33
C LEU A 474 7.62 -3.19 16.40
N SER A 475 7.05 -3.52 15.25
CA SER A 475 5.66 -3.96 15.09
C SER A 475 5.59 -5.48 15.06
N GLY A 476 4.53 -6.05 15.66
CA GLY A 476 4.19 -7.46 15.58
C GLY A 476 2.91 -7.75 14.79
N VAL A 477 2.33 -8.93 15.01
CA VAL A 477 1.25 -9.49 14.16
C VAL A 477 -0.15 -9.33 14.74
N ALA A 478 -0.27 -8.95 16.02
CA ALA A 478 -1.52 -8.81 16.76
C ALA A 478 -1.89 -7.33 17.02
N GLY A 479 -1.35 -6.40 16.24
CA GLY A 479 -1.54 -4.97 16.43
C GLY A 479 -0.56 -4.32 17.42
N GLU A 480 0.38 -5.09 17.98
CA GLU A 480 1.33 -4.58 18.96
C GLU A 480 2.47 -3.77 18.33
N GLN A 481 2.84 -2.69 19.00
CA GLN A 481 4.01 -1.87 18.69
C GLN A 481 4.83 -1.65 19.97
N SER A 482 6.15 -1.70 19.82
CA SER A 482 7.10 -1.49 20.91
C SER A 482 8.24 -0.63 20.44
N LEU A 483 8.78 0.18 21.34
CA LEU A 483 9.97 0.99 21.09
C LEU A 483 11.18 0.16 21.53
N VAL A 484 12.07 -0.14 20.59
CA VAL A 484 13.26 -0.96 20.83
C VAL A 484 14.51 -0.08 20.80
N MET A 485 15.42 -0.34 21.73
CA MET A 485 16.72 0.32 21.82
C MET A 485 17.81 -0.71 21.58
N VAL A 486 18.75 -0.39 20.69
CA VAL A 486 19.90 -1.22 20.37
C VAL A 486 21.17 -0.46 20.76
N ASN A 487 22.03 -1.09 21.56
CA ASN A 487 23.39 -0.60 21.78
C ASN A 487 24.23 -0.92 20.54
N LEU A 488 24.86 0.08 19.94
CA LEU A 488 25.60 -0.10 18.69
C LEU A 488 27.03 -0.63 18.90
N HIS A 489 27.43 -0.88 20.15
CA HIS A 489 28.75 -1.42 20.53
C HIS A 489 28.75 -2.89 20.97
N ASP A 490 27.57 -3.45 21.21
CA ASP A 490 27.35 -4.86 21.58
C ASP A 490 26.79 -5.64 20.39
#